data_AF-A0A917LSX8-F1
#
_entry.id   AF-A0A917LSX8-F1
#
_cell.length_a   1.000
_cell.length_b   1.000
_cell.length_c   1.000
_cell.angle_alpha   90.00
_cell.angle_beta   90.00
_cell.angle_gamma   90.00
#
_symmetry.space_group_name_H-M   'P 1'
#
loop_
_entity.id
_entity.type
_entity.pdbx_description
1 polymer ?
#
loop_
_entity_poly.entity_id
_entity_poly.type
_entity_poly.pdbx_seq_one_letter_code
_entity_poly.pdbx_strand_id
1 'polypeptide(L)'
;MKKYTSLGALLIDFRNFNSMSQGELASKFDVDIRTIIRWEKNATLLKPDKEEAMVDITFIPYQVIRNLNAPVSIPTFYDFNVRRYSLSSISKELPDPNWILDLKETFDRARTIKYDSDLNDIIRGTLIQPHILKPISKELILKAVELLPELNKITFDTSGYYSGHCVFLPISKRLYNKIRNRTFTEEEITVDDLIDYKKQKTPVFYMYDLNSDCNENFLILASEVFNFLKNINSKYYYASYVSRSDSYDLNTILGVYIVWEDKELQKEIKSLAPPRLYESNDELFNKFLNKHLL
;
A
#
# COMPACT_ATOMS: atom_id res chain seq x y z
N MET A 1 -12.96 -8.13 1.53
CA MET A 1 -12.27 -9.18 2.32
C MET A 1 -13.13 -10.42 2.53
N LYS A 2 -12.61 -11.60 2.20
CA LYS A 2 -13.21 -12.93 2.48
C LYS A 2 -12.74 -13.44 3.83
N LYS A 3 -13.61 -14.11 4.60
CA LYS A 3 -13.23 -14.77 5.87
C LYS A 3 -12.59 -16.13 5.60
N TYR A 4 -11.41 -16.35 6.17
CA TYR A 4 -10.72 -17.64 6.17
C TYR A 4 -10.70 -18.22 7.57
N THR A 5 -10.96 -19.52 7.67
CA THR A 5 -10.93 -20.29 8.93
C THR A 5 -9.81 -21.33 8.96
N SER A 6 -9.09 -21.51 7.86
CA SER A 6 -7.93 -22.39 7.77
C SER A 6 -6.94 -21.86 6.74
N LEU A 7 -5.67 -22.22 6.91
CA LEU A 7 -4.62 -21.88 5.95
C LEU A 7 -4.88 -22.54 4.59
N GLY A 8 -5.38 -23.79 4.60
CA GLY A 8 -5.66 -24.52 3.37
C GLY A 8 -6.66 -23.82 2.44
N ALA A 9 -7.72 -23.23 3.00
CA ALA A 9 -8.68 -22.44 2.23
C ALA A 9 -8.05 -21.18 1.61
N LEU A 10 -7.15 -20.52 2.35
CA LEU A 10 -6.41 -19.36 1.85
C LEU A 10 -5.47 -19.74 0.71
N LEU A 11 -4.78 -20.88 0.79
CA LEU A 11 -3.85 -21.34 -0.24
C LEU A 11 -4.55 -21.71 -1.55
N ILE A 12 -5.73 -22.36 -1.47
CA ILE A 12 -6.55 -22.65 -2.65
C ILE A 12 -6.92 -21.34 -3.36
N ASP A 13 -7.40 -20.36 -2.62
CA ASP A 13 -7.78 -19.07 -3.19
C ASP A 13 -6.57 -18.28 -3.71
N PHE A 14 -5.41 -18.35 -3.02
CA PHE A 14 -4.16 -17.77 -3.52
C PHE A 14 -3.78 -18.37 -4.88
N ARG A 15 -3.84 -19.69 -5.03
CA ARG A 15 -3.57 -20.34 -6.32
C ARG A 15 -4.55 -19.91 -7.39
N ASN A 16 -5.85 -19.90 -7.07
CA ASN A 16 -6.88 -19.49 -8.02
C ASN A 16 -6.70 -18.02 -8.44
N PHE A 17 -6.38 -17.14 -7.49
CA PHE A 17 -6.10 -15.71 -7.74
C PHE A 17 -4.91 -15.53 -8.68
N ASN A 18 -3.87 -16.34 -8.54
CA ASN A 18 -2.66 -16.30 -9.38
C ASN A 18 -2.72 -17.23 -10.59
N SER A 19 -3.86 -17.88 -10.89
CA SER A 19 -4.00 -18.89 -11.96
C SER A 19 -2.91 -19.98 -11.92
N MET A 20 -2.50 -20.38 -10.72
CA MET A 20 -1.37 -21.28 -10.48
C MET A 20 -1.86 -22.68 -10.14
N SER A 21 -1.24 -23.73 -10.67
CA SER A 21 -1.47 -25.13 -10.31
C SER A 21 -0.80 -25.53 -8.99
N GLN A 22 -1.21 -26.67 -8.39
CA GLN A 22 -0.56 -27.20 -7.18
C GLN A 22 0.92 -27.53 -7.43
N GLY A 23 1.26 -28.00 -8.64
CA GLY A 23 2.64 -28.32 -9.03
C GLY A 23 3.51 -27.07 -9.12
N GLU A 24 3.01 -26.00 -9.73
CA GLU A 24 3.73 -24.71 -9.78
C GLU A 24 3.95 -24.12 -8.38
N LEU A 25 2.95 -24.24 -7.50
CA LEU A 25 3.12 -23.82 -6.10
C LEU A 25 4.17 -24.68 -5.40
N ALA A 26 4.12 -26.00 -5.57
CA ALA A 26 5.08 -26.93 -4.97
C ALA A 26 6.53 -26.61 -5.39
N SER A 27 6.74 -26.31 -6.68
CA SER A 27 8.03 -25.88 -7.21
C SER A 27 8.54 -24.58 -6.57
N LYS A 28 7.67 -23.61 -6.27
CA LYS A 28 8.08 -22.37 -5.58
C LYS A 28 8.59 -22.62 -4.16
N PHE A 29 8.02 -23.60 -3.47
CA PHE A 29 8.39 -23.97 -2.09
C PHE A 29 9.51 -25.00 -1.99
N ASP A 30 9.96 -25.54 -3.14
CA ASP A 30 10.87 -26.68 -3.24
C ASP A 30 10.37 -27.89 -2.40
N VAL A 31 9.13 -28.31 -2.65
CA VAL A 31 8.49 -29.43 -1.97
C VAL A 31 7.76 -30.36 -2.95
N ASP A 32 7.48 -31.59 -2.52
CA ASP A 32 6.60 -32.51 -3.27
C ASP A 32 5.17 -31.96 -3.32
N ILE A 33 4.47 -32.15 -4.45
CA ILE A 33 3.08 -31.73 -4.65
C ILE A 33 2.12 -32.25 -3.57
N ARG A 34 2.38 -33.43 -3.00
CA ARG A 34 1.61 -34.01 -1.89
C ARG A 34 1.69 -33.14 -0.63
N THR A 35 2.76 -32.37 -0.45
CA THR A 35 2.91 -31.42 0.65
C THR A 35 1.92 -30.27 0.49
N ILE A 36 1.83 -29.69 -0.72
CA ILE A 36 0.82 -28.66 -1.03
C ILE A 36 -0.60 -29.22 -0.84
N ILE A 37 -0.87 -30.43 -1.32
CA ILE A 37 -2.19 -31.08 -1.13
C ILE A 37 -2.53 -31.25 0.36
N ARG A 38 -1.55 -31.58 1.21
CA ARG A 38 -1.75 -31.70 2.67
C ARG A 38 -2.02 -30.34 3.30
N TRP A 39 -1.31 -29.29 2.91
CA TRP A 39 -1.54 -27.92 3.39
C TRP A 39 -2.91 -27.39 2.97
N GLU A 40 -3.31 -27.57 1.71
CA GLU A 40 -4.65 -27.18 1.22
C GLU A 40 -5.78 -27.94 1.93
N LYS A 41 -5.55 -29.18 2.35
CA LYS A 41 -6.48 -29.98 3.16
C LYS A 41 -6.40 -29.69 4.66
N ASN A 42 -5.54 -28.78 5.09
CA ASN A 42 -5.26 -28.48 6.49
C ASN A 42 -4.89 -29.75 7.32
N ALA A 43 -4.25 -30.73 6.67
CA ALA A 43 -3.91 -32.01 7.28
C ALA A 43 -2.65 -31.94 8.17
N THR A 44 -1.81 -30.93 7.94
CA THR A 44 -0.58 -30.67 8.70
C THR A 44 -0.34 -29.18 8.80
N LEU A 45 0.15 -28.71 9.94
CA LEU A 45 0.61 -27.33 10.10
C LEU A 45 1.97 -27.12 9.40
N LEU A 46 2.22 -25.89 8.96
CA LEU A 46 3.55 -25.46 8.53
C LEU A 46 4.50 -25.46 9.74
N LYS A 47 5.74 -25.86 9.48
CA LYS A 47 6.86 -25.62 10.39
C LYS A 47 7.33 -24.16 10.26
N PRO A 48 8.04 -23.60 11.25
CA PRO A 48 8.47 -22.19 11.22
C PRO A 48 9.22 -21.76 9.95
N ASP A 49 10.13 -22.60 9.45
CA ASP A 49 10.87 -22.37 8.19
C ASP A 49 9.93 -22.26 6.97
N LYS A 50 8.80 -22.97 7.01
CA LYS A 50 7.78 -22.90 5.96
C LYS A 50 6.77 -21.78 6.17
N GLU A 51 6.60 -21.26 7.39
CA GLU A 51 5.85 -20.01 7.62
C GLU A 51 6.58 -18.81 7.00
N GLU A 52 7.90 -18.71 7.23
CA GLU A 52 8.77 -17.71 6.60
C GLU A 52 8.70 -17.78 5.07
N ALA A 53 8.95 -18.97 4.50
CA ALA A 53 8.85 -19.18 3.06
C ALA A 53 7.45 -18.85 2.51
N MET A 54 6.39 -19.05 3.31
CA MET A 54 5.02 -18.72 2.90
C MET A 54 4.85 -17.23 2.70
N VAL A 55 5.36 -16.41 3.62
CA VAL A 55 5.34 -14.95 3.48
C VAL A 55 6.16 -14.52 2.27
N ASP A 56 7.36 -15.06 2.11
CA ASP A 56 8.25 -14.66 1.03
C ASP A 56 7.72 -15.04 -0.34
N ILE A 57 7.12 -16.21 -0.51
CA ILE A 57 6.62 -16.70 -1.80
C ILE A 57 5.27 -16.07 -2.15
N THR A 58 4.36 -15.97 -1.18
CA THR A 58 2.98 -15.53 -1.45
C THR A 58 2.77 -14.03 -1.27
N PHE A 59 3.70 -13.37 -0.58
CA PHE A 59 3.58 -11.99 -0.11
C PHE A 59 2.37 -11.74 0.81
N ILE A 60 1.72 -12.79 1.32
CA ILE A 60 0.64 -12.67 2.30
C ILE A 60 1.25 -12.22 3.63
N PRO A 61 0.62 -11.27 4.37
CA PRO A 61 1.14 -10.80 5.64
C PRO A 61 1.38 -11.94 6.64
N TYR A 62 2.51 -11.92 7.36
CA TYR A 62 2.89 -12.97 8.29
C TYR A 62 1.82 -13.27 9.32
N GLN A 63 1.18 -12.22 9.87
CA GLN A 63 0.08 -12.38 10.83
C GLN A 63 -1.08 -13.23 10.29
N VAL A 64 -1.40 -13.13 8.99
CA VAL A 64 -2.46 -13.93 8.35
C VAL A 64 -2.06 -15.40 8.32
N ILE A 65 -0.83 -15.67 7.88
CA ILE A 65 -0.28 -17.04 7.82
C ILE A 65 -0.26 -17.64 9.22
N ARG A 66 0.29 -16.92 10.20
CA ARG A 66 0.43 -17.36 11.58
C ARG A 66 -0.91 -17.66 12.24
N ASN A 67 -1.89 -16.78 12.06
CA ASN A 67 -3.24 -16.96 12.62
C ASN A 67 -3.92 -18.22 12.09
N LEU A 68 -3.80 -18.47 10.79
CA LEU A 68 -4.45 -19.59 10.14
C LEU A 68 -3.69 -20.92 10.31
N ASN A 69 -2.38 -20.86 10.56
CA ASN A 69 -1.51 -22.01 10.84
C ASN A 69 -1.41 -22.40 12.33
N ALA A 70 -2.17 -21.74 13.21
CA ALA A 70 -2.22 -22.12 14.62
C ALA A 70 -2.95 -23.47 14.84
N PRO A 71 -2.64 -24.25 15.89
CA PRO A 71 -3.37 -25.48 16.23
C PRO A 71 -4.88 -25.27 16.39
N VAL A 72 -5.26 -24.10 16.90
CA VAL A 72 -6.61 -23.57 16.84
C VAL A 72 -6.54 -22.30 15.99
N SER A 73 -6.95 -22.38 14.73
CA SER A 73 -6.87 -21.27 13.80
C SER A 73 -7.68 -20.07 14.30
N ILE A 74 -7.10 -18.87 14.20
CA ILE A 74 -7.80 -17.61 14.44
C ILE A 74 -8.40 -17.16 13.12
N PRO A 75 -9.75 -17.14 12.97
CA PRO A 75 -10.37 -16.74 11.72
C PRO A 75 -9.96 -15.32 11.33
N THR A 76 -9.52 -15.15 10.08
CA THR A 76 -8.97 -13.90 9.59
C THR A 76 -9.66 -13.51 8.29
N PHE A 77 -10.08 -12.26 8.17
CA PHE A 77 -10.56 -11.69 6.93
C PHE A 77 -9.35 -11.26 6.09
N TYR A 78 -9.33 -11.59 4.81
CA TYR A 78 -8.24 -11.20 3.91
C TYR A 78 -8.73 -10.87 2.51
N ASP A 79 -8.06 -9.93 1.84
CA ASP A 79 -8.31 -9.53 0.46
C ASP A 79 -7.01 -9.43 -0.32
N PHE A 80 -6.88 -10.26 -1.35
CA PHE A 80 -5.69 -10.33 -2.18
C PHE A 80 -5.49 -9.07 -3.04
N ASN A 81 -6.57 -8.42 -3.48
CA ASN A 81 -6.49 -7.26 -4.40
C ASN A 81 -5.84 -6.04 -3.76
N VAL A 82 -5.89 -5.97 -2.43
CA VAL A 82 -5.42 -4.83 -1.63
C VAL A 82 -4.39 -5.24 -0.59
N ARG A 83 -4.02 -6.53 -0.56
CA ARG A 83 -3.17 -7.20 0.44
C ARG A 83 -3.52 -6.74 1.86
N ARG A 84 -4.80 -6.80 2.22
CA ARG A 84 -5.26 -6.29 3.52
C ARG A 84 -6.03 -7.34 4.31
N TYR A 85 -5.73 -7.46 5.60
CA TYR A 85 -6.39 -8.33 6.55
C TYR A 85 -7.11 -7.57 7.66
N SER A 86 -8.01 -8.29 8.32
CA SER A 86 -8.68 -7.86 9.55
C SER A 86 -9.02 -9.07 10.41
N LEU A 87 -8.96 -8.91 11.74
CA LEU A 87 -9.29 -9.96 12.71
C LEU A 87 -10.76 -9.95 13.14
N SER A 88 -11.53 -8.94 12.75
CA SER A 88 -12.93 -8.81 13.14
C SER A 88 -13.79 -8.29 12.00
N SER A 89 -15.08 -8.66 11.99
CA SER A 89 -16.02 -8.14 10.99
C SER A 89 -16.25 -6.63 11.10
N ILE A 90 -15.92 -6.02 12.24
CA ILE A 90 -16.08 -4.58 12.49
C ILE A 90 -14.89 -3.82 11.89
N SER A 91 -13.68 -4.32 12.08
CA SER A 91 -12.44 -3.65 11.63
C SER A 91 -12.08 -3.93 10.17
N LYS A 92 -12.91 -4.68 9.43
CA LYS A 92 -12.70 -4.97 8.00
C LYS A 92 -12.97 -3.74 7.11
N GLU A 93 -13.89 -2.89 7.54
CA GLU A 93 -14.21 -1.64 6.84
C GLU A 93 -13.18 -0.59 7.20
N LEU A 94 -13.01 0.39 6.33
CA LEU A 94 -12.10 1.49 6.60
C LEU A 94 -12.56 2.25 7.86
N PRO A 95 -11.62 2.61 8.74
CA PRO A 95 -11.91 3.36 9.96
C PRO A 95 -12.43 4.76 9.64
N ASP A 96 -13.08 5.39 10.63
CA ASP A 96 -13.58 6.75 10.47
C ASP A 96 -12.41 7.71 10.17
N PRO A 97 -12.49 8.53 9.09
CA PRO A 97 -11.58 9.65 8.82
C PRO A 97 -11.09 10.42 10.03
N ASN A 98 -12.02 10.73 10.94
CA ASN A 98 -11.77 11.60 12.07
C ASN A 98 -10.75 10.97 13.03
N TRP A 99 -10.61 9.65 13.03
CA TRP A 99 -9.59 8.98 13.85
C TRP A 99 -8.18 9.36 13.44
N ILE A 100 -7.93 9.68 12.16
CA ILE A 100 -6.61 10.17 11.71
C ILE A 100 -6.27 11.51 12.37
N LEU A 101 -7.28 12.36 12.57
CA LEU A 101 -7.11 13.68 13.19
C LEU A 101 -6.78 13.59 14.68
N ASP A 102 -7.31 12.55 15.33
CA ASP A 102 -7.14 12.29 16.76
C ASP A 102 -5.86 11.53 17.10
N LEU A 103 -5.14 10.99 16.10
CA LEU A 103 -3.84 10.34 16.28
C LEU A 103 -2.78 11.42 16.60
N LYS A 104 -2.68 11.74 17.89
CA LYS A 104 -1.71 12.69 18.46
C LYS A 104 -0.31 12.11 18.61
N GLU A 105 -0.17 10.79 18.56
CA GLU A 105 1.10 10.09 18.80
C GLU A 105 1.73 9.58 17.51
N THR A 106 3.03 9.82 17.36
CA THR A 106 3.88 9.15 16.38
C THR A 106 4.09 7.71 16.83
N PHE A 107 3.69 6.74 16.01
CA PHE A 107 3.94 5.34 16.30
C PHE A 107 5.36 4.97 15.85
N ASP A 108 6.18 4.44 16.75
CA ASP A 108 7.58 4.03 16.51
C ASP A 108 7.72 2.79 15.58
N ARG A 109 6.63 2.42 14.88
CA ARG A 109 6.58 1.31 13.92
C ARG A 109 6.94 1.72 12.50
N ALA A 110 6.86 3.01 12.19
CA ALA A 110 7.24 3.56 10.90
C ALA A 110 8.64 4.15 10.96
N ARG A 111 9.51 3.76 10.04
CA ARG A 111 10.83 4.36 9.87
C ARG A 111 11.05 4.83 8.45
N THR A 112 12.01 5.73 8.26
CA THR A 112 12.44 6.13 6.92
C THR A 112 13.02 4.92 6.18
N ILE A 113 12.68 4.81 4.88
CA ILE A 113 13.17 3.77 3.98
C ILE A 113 14.69 3.90 3.88
N LYS A 114 15.43 2.78 3.93
CA LYS A 114 16.89 2.83 4.02
C LYS A 114 17.61 1.65 3.36
N TYR A 115 17.06 0.45 3.46
CA TYR A 115 17.76 -0.78 3.09
C TYR A 115 17.27 -1.29 1.73
N ASP A 116 18.11 -2.04 1.00
CA ASP A 116 17.70 -2.64 -0.28
C ASP A 116 16.51 -3.59 -0.13
N SER A 117 16.42 -4.30 1.01
CA SER A 117 15.27 -5.12 1.37
C SER A 117 13.96 -4.33 1.41
N ASP A 118 14.01 -3.09 1.94
CA ASP A 118 12.84 -2.21 1.95
C ASP A 118 12.36 -1.92 0.54
N LEU A 119 13.30 -1.64 -0.36
CA LEU A 119 13.01 -1.34 -1.76
C LEU A 119 12.40 -2.57 -2.45
N ASN A 120 12.90 -3.77 -2.16
CA ASN A 120 12.31 -5.00 -2.69
C ASN A 120 10.85 -5.17 -2.24
N ASP A 121 10.54 -4.93 -0.98
CA ASP A 121 9.18 -5.04 -0.45
C ASP A 121 8.25 -3.94 -0.99
N ILE A 122 8.75 -2.71 -1.14
CA ILE A 122 8.01 -1.61 -1.77
C ILE A 122 7.64 -1.96 -3.20
N ILE A 123 8.61 -2.38 -4.01
CA ILE A 123 8.39 -2.75 -5.42
C ILE A 123 7.36 -3.89 -5.53
N ARG A 124 7.45 -4.91 -4.67
CA ARG A 124 6.44 -5.98 -4.58
C ARG A 124 5.06 -5.43 -4.18
N GLY A 125 5.04 -4.49 -3.25
CA GLY A 125 3.84 -3.79 -2.78
C GLY A 125 3.13 -3.01 -3.87
N THR A 126 3.89 -2.26 -4.66
CA THR A 126 3.38 -1.41 -5.72
C THR A 126 2.77 -2.22 -6.87
N LEU A 127 3.34 -3.38 -7.19
CA LEU A 127 2.81 -4.31 -8.21
C LEU A 127 1.44 -4.90 -7.88
N ILE A 128 0.92 -4.70 -6.65
CA ILE A 128 -0.46 -5.06 -6.30
C ILE A 128 -1.44 -4.14 -7.06
N GLN A 129 -1.04 -2.92 -7.40
CA GLN A 129 -1.87 -2.00 -8.17
C GLN A 129 -1.89 -2.41 -9.65
N PRO A 130 -3.04 -2.82 -10.22
CA PRO A 130 -3.06 -3.40 -11.57
C PRO A 130 -2.62 -2.46 -12.70
N HIS A 131 -2.63 -1.15 -12.47
CA HIS A 131 -2.22 -0.16 -13.46
C HIS A 131 -0.70 0.02 -13.53
N ILE A 132 0.05 -0.47 -12.55
CA ILE A 132 1.50 -0.35 -12.49
C ILE A 132 2.12 -1.60 -13.12
N LEU A 133 2.51 -1.48 -14.39
CA LEU A 133 3.18 -2.55 -15.12
C LEU A 133 4.68 -2.53 -14.86
N LYS A 134 5.26 -1.33 -14.82
CA LYS A 134 6.66 -1.11 -14.51
C LYS A 134 6.80 -0.23 -13.26
N PRO A 135 7.20 -0.80 -12.12
CA PRO A 135 7.50 -0.03 -10.93
C PRO A 135 8.61 0.99 -11.19
N ILE A 136 8.57 2.11 -10.47
CA ILE A 136 9.67 3.08 -10.49
C ILE A 136 10.98 2.45 -10.02
N SER A 137 12.10 3.05 -10.41
CA SER A 137 13.41 2.50 -10.09
C SER A 137 13.76 2.65 -8.59
N LYS A 138 14.61 1.76 -8.09
CA LYS A 138 15.13 1.82 -6.72
C LYS A 138 15.88 3.13 -6.46
N GLU A 139 16.61 3.61 -7.47
CA GLU A 139 17.35 4.88 -7.44
C GLU A 139 16.40 6.07 -7.29
N LEU A 140 15.23 6.04 -7.96
CA LEU A 140 14.22 7.08 -7.81
C LEU A 140 13.66 7.11 -6.38
N ILE A 141 13.34 5.95 -5.81
CA ILE A 141 12.85 5.84 -4.43
C ILE A 141 13.90 6.38 -3.46
N LEU A 142 15.17 5.96 -3.59
CA LEU A 142 16.25 6.45 -2.73
C LEU A 142 16.46 7.95 -2.85
N LYS A 143 16.35 8.52 -4.06
CA LYS A 143 16.46 9.97 -4.24
C LYS A 143 15.29 10.71 -3.61
N ALA A 144 14.08 10.16 -3.71
CA ALA A 144 12.90 10.70 -3.04
C ALA A 144 13.05 10.66 -1.51
N VAL A 145 13.60 9.58 -0.96
CA VAL A 145 13.93 9.45 0.47
C VAL A 145 14.93 10.51 0.93
N GLU A 146 15.97 10.79 0.14
CA GLU A 146 16.94 11.84 0.45
C GLU A 146 16.29 13.23 0.53
N LEU A 147 15.39 13.52 -0.41
CA LEU A 147 14.75 14.84 -0.53
C LEU A 147 13.56 15.02 0.41
N LEU A 148 12.87 13.94 0.78
CA LEU A 148 11.62 13.95 1.54
C LEU A 148 11.55 12.73 2.49
N PRO A 149 12.48 12.60 3.45
CA PRO A 149 12.54 11.45 4.37
C PRO A 149 11.34 11.37 5.34
N GLU A 150 10.60 12.47 5.50
CA GLU A 150 9.44 12.59 6.39
C GLU A 150 8.23 11.81 5.86
N LEU A 151 8.05 11.76 4.53
CA LEU A 151 6.93 11.05 3.89
C LEU A 151 7.31 9.72 3.25
N ASN A 152 8.60 9.41 3.12
CA ASN A 152 9.06 8.15 2.55
C ASN A 152 9.35 7.15 3.67
N LYS A 153 8.30 6.45 4.13
CA LYS A 153 8.32 5.57 5.31
C LYS A 153 7.97 4.13 4.96
N ILE A 154 8.43 3.21 5.80
CA ILE A 154 8.13 1.78 5.75
C ILE A 154 7.81 1.29 7.17
N THR A 155 6.86 0.36 7.28
CA THR A 155 6.42 -0.25 8.54
C THR A 155 6.57 -1.76 8.52
N PHE A 156 6.83 -2.32 9.70
CA PHE A 156 6.95 -3.76 9.93
C PHE A 156 6.08 -4.17 11.11
N ASP A 157 5.61 -5.42 11.10
CA ASP A 157 4.92 -5.99 12.25
C ASP A 157 5.92 -6.29 13.39
N THR A 158 5.39 -6.69 14.55
CA THR A 158 6.22 -7.06 15.71
C THR A 158 7.09 -8.30 15.49
N SER A 159 6.84 -9.05 14.43
CA SER A 159 7.64 -10.22 14.04
C SER A 159 8.71 -9.85 13.00
N GLY A 160 8.80 -8.57 12.60
CA GLY A 160 9.79 -8.06 11.67
C GLY A 160 9.41 -8.19 10.18
N TYR A 161 8.16 -8.54 9.85
CA TYR A 161 7.73 -8.67 8.46
C TYR A 161 7.12 -7.40 7.91
N TYR A 162 7.27 -7.19 6.60
CA TYR A 162 6.76 -6.02 5.90
C TYR A 162 5.24 -5.87 6.06
N SER A 163 4.85 -4.71 6.60
CA SER A 163 3.47 -4.36 6.93
C SER A 163 2.91 -3.19 6.14
N GLY A 164 3.74 -2.38 5.49
CA GLY A 164 3.27 -1.26 4.69
C GLY A 164 4.35 -0.24 4.40
N HIS A 165 4.01 0.73 3.57
CA HIS A 165 4.88 1.85 3.24
C HIS A 165 4.10 3.04 2.69
N CYS A 166 4.78 4.17 2.59
CA CYS A 166 4.40 5.29 1.75
C CYS A 166 5.62 5.78 0.95
N VAL A 167 5.42 6.02 -0.35
CA VAL A 167 6.43 6.58 -1.26
C VAL A 167 5.88 7.87 -1.87
N PHE A 168 6.63 8.94 -1.66
CA PHE A 168 6.29 10.28 -2.11
C PHE A 168 7.41 10.88 -2.94
N LEU A 169 7.07 11.33 -4.14
CA LEU A 169 7.96 12.01 -5.06
C LEU A 169 7.75 13.52 -4.93
N PRO A 170 8.73 14.29 -4.43
CA PRO A 170 8.66 15.75 -4.50
C PRO A 170 8.92 16.19 -5.94
N ILE A 171 7.90 16.68 -6.64
CA ILE A 171 7.99 17.08 -8.05
C ILE A 171 7.57 18.54 -8.26
N SER A 172 8.02 19.12 -9.37
CA SER A 172 7.61 20.47 -9.75
C SER A 172 6.15 20.51 -10.22
N LYS A 173 5.48 21.66 -10.01
CA LYS A 173 4.14 21.91 -10.58
C LYS A 173 4.11 21.76 -12.11
N ARG A 174 5.21 22.08 -12.79
CA ARG A 174 5.35 21.92 -14.24
C ARG A 174 5.25 20.45 -14.65
N LEU A 175 5.96 19.56 -13.97
CA LEU A 175 5.90 18.12 -14.24
C LEU A 175 4.54 17.55 -13.90
N TYR A 176 4.02 17.89 -12.71
CA TYR A 176 2.69 17.47 -12.29
C TYR A 176 1.62 17.84 -13.32
N ASN A 177 1.66 19.05 -13.89
CA ASN A 177 0.70 19.44 -14.94
C ASN A 177 0.75 18.53 -16.18
N LYS A 178 1.91 17.96 -16.52
CA LYS A 178 1.98 16.98 -17.62
C LYS A 178 1.27 15.67 -17.25
N ILE A 179 1.50 15.17 -16.03
CA ILE A 179 0.78 14.00 -15.47
C ILE A 179 -0.72 14.27 -15.44
N ARG A 180 -1.11 15.43 -14.90
CA ARG A 180 -2.50 15.90 -14.82
C ARG A 180 -3.18 15.94 -16.19
N ASN A 181 -2.46 16.35 -17.22
CA ASN A 181 -2.94 16.42 -18.60
C ASN A 181 -2.73 15.13 -19.40
N ARG A 182 -2.27 14.04 -18.76
CA ARG A 182 -2.00 12.74 -19.37
C ARG A 182 -1.00 12.79 -20.54
N THR A 183 -0.05 13.72 -20.49
CA THR A 183 1.06 13.82 -21.46
C THR A 183 2.39 13.31 -20.90
N PHE A 184 2.37 12.75 -19.70
CA PHE A 184 3.50 12.16 -18.99
C PHE A 184 2.97 11.15 -17.98
N THR A 185 3.65 10.02 -17.83
CA THR A 185 3.26 8.92 -16.93
C THR A 185 4.23 8.76 -15.76
N GLU A 186 3.82 8.05 -14.71
CA GLU A 186 4.70 7.79 -13.55
C GLU A 186 5.96 7.00 -13.94
N GLU A 187 5.86 6.12 -14.94
CA GLU A 187 6.97 5.30 -15.44
C GLU A 187 8.06 6.13 -16.13
N GLU A 188 7.73 7.34 -16.56
CA GLU A 188 8.67 8.27 -17.20
C GLU A 188 9.40 9.15 -16.18
N ILE A 189 9.00 9.17 -14.90
CA ILE A 189 9.64 9.99 -13.87
C ILE A 189 11.05 9.47 -13.60
N THR A 190 12.02 10.38 -13.61
CA THR A 190 13.43 10.08 -13.35
C THR A 190 13.96 10.84 -12.12
N VAL A 191 15.17 10.53 -11.68
CA VAL A 191 15.81 11.23 -10.54
C VAL A 191 15.96 12.73 -10.79
N ASP A 192 16.10 13.15 -12.05
CA ASP A 192 16.28 14.56 -12.46
C ASP A 192 14.96 15.36 -12.40
N ASP A 193 13.83 14.65 -12.32
CA ASP A 193 12.51 15.25 -12.20
C ASP A 193 12.16 15.62 -10.75
N LEU A 194 12.89 15.06 -9.78
CA LEU A 194 12.70 15.34 -8.37
C LEU A 194 13.28 16.71 -7.98
N ILE A 195 12.61 17.36 -7.04
CA ILE A 195 12.97 18.70 -6.58
C ILE A 195 13.29 18.71 -5.09
N ASP A 196 14.16 19.64 -4.68
CA ASP A 196 14.24 20.07 -3.29
C ASP A 196 13.01 20.92 -2.96
N TYR A 197 12.02 20.31 -2.29
CA TYR A 197 10.74 20.95 -1.99
C TYR A 197 10.89 22.21 -1.13
N LYS A 198 11.94 22.29 -0.32
CA LYS A 198 12.21 23.45 0.57
C LYS A 198 12.63 24.69 -0.22
N LYS A 199 13.11 24.52 -1.45
CA LYS A 199 13.52 25.61 -2.36
C LYS A 199 12.41 26.04 -3.33
N GLN A 200 11.25 25.37 -3.30
CA GLN A 200 10.17 25.62 -4.25
C GLN A 200 9.04 26.42 -3.59
N LYS A 201 8.52 27.41 -4.33
CA LYS A 201 7.38 28.22 -3.84
C LYS A 201 6.10 27.40 -3.71
N THR A 202 5.94 26.38 -4.56
CA THR A 202 4.74 25.55 -4.63
C THR A 202 5.12 24.14 -5.10
N PRO A 203 5.76 23.34 -4.23
CA PRO A 203 6.06 21.95 -4.53
C PRO A 203 4.78 21.13 -4.68
N VAL A 204 4.89 19.99 -5.37
CA VAL A 204 3.86 18.96 -5.43
C VAL A 204 4.39 17.74 -4.70
N PHE A 205 3.68 17.33 -3.65
CA PHE A 205 3.92 16.07 -2.96
C PHE A 205 3.08 15.00 -3.66
N TYR A 206 3.74 14.25 -4.56
CA TYR A 206 3.09 13.25 -5.38
C TYR A 206 3.20 11.88 -4.70
N MET A 207 2.10 11.38 -4.16
CA MET A 207 2.01 10.06 -3.56
C MET A 207 1.99 9.01 -4.67
N TYR A 208 3.13 8.35 -4.85
CA TYR A 208 3.28 7.27 -5.83
C TYR A 208 2.60 5.99 -5.34
N ASP A 209 2.88 5.59 -4.09
CA ASP A 209 2.24 4.41 -3.50
C ASP A 209 2.05 4.60 -2.01
N LEU A 210 0.92 4.11 -1.51
CA LEU A 210 0.64 4.00 -0.09
C LEU A 210 -0.14 2.72 0.14
N ASN A 211 0.46 1.83 0.92
CA ASN A 211 -0.04 0.48 1.09
C ASN A 211 0.18 -0.01 2.53
N SER A 212 -0.72 -0.85 3.02
CA SER A 212 -0.61 -1.50 4.31
C SER A 212 -1.35 -2.83 4.35
N ASP A 213 -0.87 -3.73 5.21
CA ASP A 213 -1.44 -5.05 5.45
C ASP A 213 -2.72 -5.05 6.29
N CYS A 214 -3.01 -3.97 7.03
CA CYS A 214 -4.22 -3.81 7.82
C CYS A 214 -4.61 -2.33 7.95
N ASN A 215 -5.84 -2.09 8.42
CA ASN A 215 -6.37 -0.73 8.60
C ASN A 215 -5.64 0.07 9.69
N GLU A 216 -5.10 -0.58 10.72
CA GLU A 216 -4.31 0.09 11.76
C GLU A 216 -3.00 0.64 11.17
N ASN A 217 -2.24 -0.19 10.47
CA ASN A 217 -1.01 0.23 9.80
C ASN A 217 -1.28 1.28 8.70
N PHE A 218 -2.46 1.21 8.06
CA PHE A 218 -2.90 2.27 7.14
C PHE A 218 -3.02 3.61 7.85
N LEU A 219 -3.75 3.64 8.97
CA LEU A 219 -3.99 4.86 9.76
C LEU A 219 -2.68 5.48 10.23
N ILE A 220 -1.73 4.66 10.68
CA ILE A 220 -0.40 5.12 11.09
C ILE A 220 0.28 5.86 9.92
N LEU A 221 0.38 5.23 8.76
CA LEU A 221 1.01 5.84 7.58
C LEU A 221 0.26 7.09 7.10
N ALA A 222 -1.07 7.06 7.10
CA ALA A 222 -1.89 8.21 6.73
C ALA A 222 -1.73 9.38 7.71
N SER A 223 -1.56 9.10 9.01
CA SER A 223 -1.31 10.11 10.04
C SER A 223 0.03 10.82 9.86
N GLU A 224 1.08 10.10 9.43
CA GLU A 224 2.38 10.70 9.09
C GLU A 224 2.24 11.69 7.93
N VAL A 225 1.50 11.29 6.88
CA VAL A 225 1.19 12.18 5.73
C VAL A 225 0.42 13.40 6.21
N PHE A 226 -0.62 13.19 7.00
CA PHE A 226 -1.48 14.26 7.49
C PHE A 226 -0.71 15.27 8.37
N ASN A 227 0.08 14.78 9.31
CA ASN A 227 0.89 15.60 10.21
C ASN A 227 1.96 16.39 9.46
N PHE A 228 2.59 15.81 8.45
CA PHE A 228 3.52 16.53 7.59
C PHE A 228 2.81 17.66 6.84
N LEU A 229 1.70 17.38 6.15
CA LEU A 229 0.95 18.37 5.36
C LEU A 229 0.40 19.51 6.23
N LYS A 230 -0.02 19.21 7.47
CA LYS A 230 -0.48 20.18 8.46
C LYS A 230 0.63 21.14 8.91
N ASN A 231 1.88 20.68 8.96
CA ASN A 231 3.01 21.45 9.45
C ASN A 231 3.77 22.21 8.35
N ILE A 232 3.36 22.08 7.09
CA ILE A 232 3.94 22.84 5.99
C ILE A 232 3.38 24.27 5.98
N ASN A 233 4.28 25.26 6.06
CA ASN A 233 3.94 26.69 6.07
C ASN A 233 3.95 27.35 4.68
N SER A 234 4.23 26.59 3.61
CA SER A 234 4.26 27.06 2.23
C SER A 234 3.06 26.55 1.43
N LYS A 235 2.72 27.23 0.33
CA LYS A 235 1.73 26.68 -0.62
C LYS A 235 2.22 25.35 -1.17
N TYR A 236 1.32 24.40 -1.37
CA TYR A 236 1.67 23.10 -1.96
C TYR A 236 0.49 22.48 -2.70
N TYR A 237 0.79 21.48 -3.51
CA TYR A 237 -0.19 20.52 -3.99
C TYR A 237 0.10 19.14 -3.42
N TYR A 238 -0.97 18.40 -3.16
CA TYR A 238 -0.94 16.97 -2.96
C TYR A 238 -1.58 16.32 -4.19
N ALA A 239 -0.98 15.26 -4.69
CA ALA A 239 -1.58 14.47 -5.75
C ALA A 239 -1.27 13.00 -5.57
N SER A 240 -2.16 12.14 -6.07
CA SER A 240 -1.93 10.69 -6.08
C SER A 240 -2.59 10.05 -7.28
N TYR A 241 -1.94 9.05 -7.86
CA TYR A 241 -2.52 8.23 -8.92
C TYR A 241 -2.66 6.80 -8.40
N VAL A 242 -3.89 6.30 -8.33
CA VAL A 242 -4.19 5.01 -7.69
C VAL A 242 -5.27 4.26 -8.45
N SER A 243 -5.24 2.93 -8.41
CA SER A 243 -6.30 2.08 -9.00
C SER A 243 -6.97 1.15 -8.00
N ARG A 244 -6.61 1.25 -6.70
CA ARG A 244 -7.18 0.39 -5.67
C ARG A 244 -8.65 0.75 -5.39
N SER A 245 -9.51 -0.23 -5.21
CA SER A 245 -10.94 0.01 -4.96
C SER A 245 -11.23 0.66 -3.62
N ASP A 246 -10.40 0.39 -2.59
CA ASP A 246 -10.53 0.95 -1.25
C ASP A 246 -10.13 2.44 -1.16
N SER A 247 -9.48 2.99 -2.18
CA SER A 247 -8.95 4.36 -2.10
C SER A 247 -9.98 5.48 -2.36
N TYR A 248 -11.23 5.17 -2.77
CA TYR A 248 -12.28 6.20 -2.90
C TYR A 248 -12.62 6.84 -1.55
N ASP A 249 -12.91 5.98 -0.57
CA ASP A 249 -13.25 6.43 0.77
C ASP A 249 -12.05 7.13 1.40
N LEU A 250 -10.86 6.54 1.28
CA LEU A 250 -9.60 7.10 1.81
C LEU A 250 -9.26 8.50 1.29
N ASN A 251 -9.52 8.77 0.02
CA ASN A 251 -9.22 10.08 -0.56
C ASN A 251 -10.30 11.12 -0.19
N THR A 252 -11.56 10.70 -0.05
CA THR A 252 -12.63 11.57 0.44
C THR A 252 -12.30 12.16 1.82
N ILE A 253 -11.63 11.36 2.65
CA ILE A 253 -11.16 11.72 3.98
C ILE A 253 -10.08 12.81 3.95
N LEU A 254 -9.19 12.81 2.97
CA LEU A 254 -8.05 13.73 2.92
C LEU A 254 -8.40 15.10 2.29
N GLY A 255 -9.68 15.36 2.03
CA GLY A 255 -10.10 16.59 1.36
C GLY A 255 -9.52 16.71 -0.05
N VAL A 256 -9.29 15.58 -0.72
CA VAL A 256 -8.81 15.54 -2.11
C VAL A 256 -9.99 15.29 -3.05
N TYR A 257 -9.88 15.78 -4.28
CA TYR A 257 -10.90 15.62 -5.30
C TYR A 257 -10.35 14.86 -6.50
N ILE A 258 -11.24 14.19 -7.24
CA ILE A 258 -10.89 13.46 -8.45
C ILE A 258 -10.71 14.45 -9.60
N VAL A 259 -9.55 14.42 -10.25
CA VAL A 259 -9.27 15.21 -11.46
C VAL A 259 -9.78 14.47 -12.70
N TRP A 260 -9.48 13.18 -12.80
CA TRP A 260 -9.96 12.30 -13.86
C TRP A 260 -9.94 10.84 -13.41
N GLU A 261 -10.70 10.01 -14.12
CA GLU A 261 -10.72 8.55 -13.99
C GLU A 261 -10.48 7.92 -15.37
N ASP A 262 -9.78 6.80 -15.40
CA ASP A 262 -9.53 6.05 -16.63
C ASP A 262 -10.38 4.77 -16.68
N LYS A 263 -11.62 4.94 -17.14
CA LYS A 263 -12.58 3.82 -17.27
C LYS A 263 -12.27 2.92 -18.47
N GLU A 264 -11.47 3.39 -19.42
CA GLU A 264 -11.03 2.58 -20.55
C GLU A 264 -9.93 1.63 -20.09
N LEU A 265 -8.90 2.18 -19.44
CA LEU A 265 -7.83 1.40 -18.84
C LEU A 265 -8.36 0.41 -17.80
N GLN A 266 -9.37 0.79 -17.01
CA GLN A 266 -10.06 -0.14 -16.09
C GLN A 266 -10.51 -1.43 -16.77
N LYS A 267 -11.10 -1.32 -17.98
CA LYS A 267 -11.62 -2.48 -18.72
C LYS A 267 -10.47 -3.34 -19.25
N GLU A 268 -9.38 -2.71 -19.70
CA GLU A 268 -8.18 -3.42 -20.19
C GLU A 268 -7.52 -4.23 -19.07
N ILE A 269 -7.26 -3.60 -17.92
CA ILE A 269 -6.58 -4.24 -16.78
C ILE A 269 -7.52 -5.06 -15.90
N LYS A 270 -8.83 -5.06 -16.22
CA LYS A 270 -9.90 -5.76 -15.47
C LYS A 270 -9.90 -5.42 -13.97
N SER A 271 -9.59 -4.17 -13.62
CA SER A 271 -9.54 -3.75 -12.21
C SER A 271 -10.94 -3.46 -11.65
N LEU A 272 -11.09 -3.69 -10.35
CA LEU A 272 -12.33 -3.39 -9.62
C LEU A 272 -12.69 -1.90 -9.61
N ALA A 273 -11.70 -1.03 -9.77
CA ALA A 273 -11.88 0.41 -9.83
C ALA A 273 -10.97 1.03 -10.91
N PRO A 274 -11.37 2.15 -11.53
CA PRO A 274 -10.54 2.81 -12.53
C PRO A 274 -9.29 3.41 -11.88
N PRO A 275 -8.15 3.35 -12.57
CA PRO A 275 -7.02 4.22 -12.26
C PRO A 275 -7.47 5.68 -12.31
N ARG A 276 -7.08 6.48 -11.31
CA ARG A 276 -7.61 7.83 -11.15
C ARG A 276 -6.64 8.75 -10.43
N LEU A 277 -6.61 10.00 -10.88
CA LEU A 277 -5.78 11.04 -10.29
C LEU A 277 -6.60 11.84 -9.29
N TYR A 278 -6.08 11.92 -8.08
CA TYR A 278 -6.56 12.81 -7.03
C TYR A 278 -5.66 14.04 -6.92
N GLU A 279 -6.26 15.17 -6.53
CA GLU A 279 -5.56 16.43 -6.28
C GLU A 279 -6.13 17.10 -5.02
N SER A 280 -5.26 17.76 -4.26
CA SER A 280 -5.62 18.78 -3.28
C SER A 280 -4.51 19.83 -3.20
N ASN A 281 -4.75 20.86 -2.41
CA ASN A 281 -3.80 21.93 -2.13
C ASN A 281 -3.93 22.40 -0.69
N ASP A 282 -3.01 23.28 -0.28
CA ASP A 282 -2.99 23.84 1.07
C ASP A 282 -4.32 24.49 1.47
N GLU A 283 -5.00 25.19 0.57
CA GLU A 283 -6.28 25.86 0.86
C GLU A 283 -7.42 24.86 1.14
N LEU A 284 -7.54 23.81 0.31
CA LEU A 284 -8.55 22.75 0.48
C LEU A 284 -8.27 21.90 1.72
N PHE A 285 -7.01 21.56 1.96
CA PHE A 285 -6.59 20.80 3.13
C PHE A 285 -6.87 21.57 4.43
N ASN A 286 -6.56 22.88 4.47
CA ASN A 286 -6.88 23.74 5.61
C ASN A 286 -8.40 23.89 5.82
N LYS A 287 -9.18 23.96 4.75
CA LYS A 287 -10.65 23.97 4.85
C LYS A 287 -11.18 22.66 5.44
N PHE A 288 -10.60 21.52 5.07
CA PHE A 288 -10.91 20.22 5.65
C PHE A 288 -10.57 20.20 7.15
N LEU A 289 -9.34 20.58 7.52
CA LEU A 289 -8.90 20.68 8.91
C LEU A 289 -9.87 21.51 9.76
N ASN A 290 -10.24 22.70 9.30
CA ASN A 290 -11.12 23.60 10.05
C ASN A 290 -12.54 23.05 10.21
N LYS A 291 -13.03 22.22 9.29
CA LYS A 291 -14.35 21.60 9.39
C LYS A 291 -14.40 20.47 10.42
N HIS A 292 -13.28 19.81 10.67
CA HIS A 292 -13.21 18.59 11.48
C HIS A 292 -12.45 18.75 12.81
N LEU A 293 -11.73 19.85 13.02
CA LEU A 293 -11.04 20.18 14.29
C LEU A 293 -11.78 21.22 15.16
N LEU A 294 -13.01 21.59 14.79
CA LEU A 294 -13.95 22.40 15.60
C LEU A 294 -14.98 21.48 16.27
#